data_AF-A0A3D6A6T5-F1
#
_entry.id   AF-A0A3D6A6T5-F1
#
_cell.length_a   1.000
_cell.length_b   1.000
_cell.length_c   1.000
_cell.angle_alpha   90.00
_cell.angle_beta   90.00
_cell.angle_gamma   90.00
#
_symmetry.space_group_name_H-M   'P 1'
#
loop_
_entity.id
_entity.type
_entity.pdbx_description
1 polymer ?
#
loop_
_entity_poly.entity_id
_entity_poly.type
_entity_poly.pdbx_seq_one_letter_code
_entity_poly.pdbx_strand_id
1 'polypeptide(L)'
;MSFLNLEGKVYLVVGFANRKSIAWSVSQSLMEEGARVLFSVRSEKRKNELLSLLPKAETFVCDFENNQEIQNLAEEINQSCKELNGILHSIAFANYSEG
;
A
#
# COMPACT_ATOMS: atom_id res chain seq x y z
N MET A 1 -22.45 -3.48 -11.95
CA MET A 1 -21.13 -4.12 -12.01
C MET A 1 -20.20 -3.18 -12.74
N SER A 2 -19.07 -2.82 -12.12
CA SER A 2 -18.06 -2.00 -12.80
C SER A 2 -17.39 -2.80 -13.93
N PHE A 3 -16.90 -2.14 -14.97
CA PHE A 3 -16.20 -2.78 -16.10
C PHE A 3 -14.98 -3.59 -15.65
N LEU A 4 -14.29 -3.14 -14.60
CA LEU A 4 -13.07 -3.77 -14.10
C LEU A 4 -13.34 -4.91 -13.11
N ASN A 5 -14.57 -5.05 -12.60
CA ASN A 5 -14.96 -6.11 -11.67
C ASN A 5 -14.03 -6.20 -10.44
N LEU A 6 -13.79 -5.05 -9.78
CA LEU A 6 -12.89 -4.93 -8.62
C LEU A 6 -13.63 -4.75 -7.29
N GLU A 7 -14.94 -4.61 -7.33
CA GLU A 7 -15.77 -4.38 -6.15
C GLU A 7 -15.58 -5.48 -5.09
N GLY A 8 -15.27 -5.06 -3.85
CA GLY A 8 -15.04 -5.95 -2.72
C GLY A 8 -13.71 -6.71 -2.72
N LYS A 9 -12.92 -6.63 -3.81
CA LYS A 9 -11.58 -7.23 -3.86
C LYS A 9 -10.60 -6.42 -3.01
N VAL A 10 -9.64 -7.12 -2.40
CA VAL A 10 -8.64 -6.53 -1.50
C VAL A 10 -7.28 -6.44 -2.20
N TYR A 11 -6.65 -5.27 -2.17
CA TYR A 11 -5.34 -5.03 -2.76
C TYR A 11 -4.38 -4.41 -1.76
N LEU A 12 -3.14 -4.89 -1.73
CA LEU A 12 -2.05 -4.26 -0.99
C LEU A 12 -1.34 -3.27 -1.92
N VAL A 13 -1.31 -2.00 -1.54
CA VAL A 13 -0.58 -0.94 -2.24
C VAL A 13 0.64 -0.56 -1.43
N VAL A 14 1.83 -0.77 -2.00
CA VAL A 14 3.11 -0.41 -1.36
C VAL A 14 3.85 0.65 -2.16
N GLY A 15 4.55 1.55 -1.46
CA GLY A 15 5.33 2.63 -2.09
C GLY A 15 4.62 3.99 -2.15
N PHE A 16 3.68 4.26 -1.25
CA PHE A 16 3.16 5.62 -1.10
C PHE A 16 4.27 6.58 -0.63
N ALA A 17 4.47 7.65 -1.40
CA ALA A 17 5.39 8.72 -1.06
C ALA A 17 4.70 10.08 -0.91
N ASN A 18 3.62 10.34 -1.66
CA ASN A 18 2.77 11.55 -1.60
C ASN A 18 1.68 11.45 -2.68
N ARG A 19 0.85 12.50 -2.84
CA ARG A 19 -0.21 12.59 -3.85
C ARG A 19 0.24 12.49 -5.32
N LYS A 20 1.54 12.63 -5.61
CA LYS A 20 2.10 12.48 -6.96
C LYS A 20 2.67 11.08 -7.21
N SER A 21 2.69 10.20 -6.21
CA SER A 21 3.23 8.85 -6.36
C SER A 21 2.31 7.96 -7.22
N ILE A 22 2.90 7.01 -7.94
CA ILE A 22 2.15 6.01 -8.73
C ILE A 22 1.25 5.20 -7.79
N ALA A 23 1.78 4.78 -6.63
CA ALA A 23 1.01 4.13 -5.58
C ALA A 23 -0.27 4.90 -5.20
N TRP A 24 -0.18 6.23 -5.03
CA TRP A 24 -1.34 7.06 -4.76
C TRP A 24 -2.34 7.02 -5.92
N SER A 25 -1.89 7.29 -7.15
CA SER A 25 -2.78 7.32 -8.32
C SER A 25 -3.53 6.00 -8.51
N VAL A 26 -2.84 4.86 -8.40
CA VAL A 26 -3.47 3.54 -8.54
C VAL A 26 -4.43 3.26 -7.39
N SER A 27 -4.07 3.64 -6.15
CA SER A 27 -4.96 3.42 -5.00
C SER A 27 -6.29 4.16 -5.14
N GLN A 28 -6.30 5.38 -5.68
CA GLN A 28 -7.53 6.13 -5.93
C GLN A 28 -8.43 5.37 -6.91
N SER A 29 -7.89 4.94 -8.05
CA SER A 29 -8.66 4.17 -9.03
C SER A 29 -9.20 2.85 -8.47
N LEU A 30 -8.42 2.15 -7.64
CA LEU A 30 -8.89 0.95 -6.95
C LEU A 30 -10.08 1.24 -6.03
N MET A 31 -9.98 2.30 -5.20
CA MET A 31 -11.05 2.69 -4.28
C MET A 31 -12.29 3.20 -5.01
N GLU A 32 -12.13 3.95 -6.10
CA GLU A 32 -13.22 4.42 -6.96
C GLU A 32 -14.00 3.25 -7.59
N GLU A 33 -13.32 2.15 -7.90
CA GLU A 33 -13.90 0.92 -8.43
C GLU A 33 -14.45 -0.02 -7.34
N GLY A 34 -14.51 0.45 -6.09
CA GLY A 34 -15.09 -0.29 -4.96
C GLY A 34 -14.17 -1.36 -4.36
N ALA A 35 -12.89 -1.36 -4.69
CA ALA A 35 -11.92 -2.25 -4.07
C ALA A 35 -11.53 -1.75 -2.67
N ARG A 36 -11.24 -2.69 -1.76
CA ARG A 36 -10.63 -2.40 -0.46
C ARG A 36 -9.12 -2.30 -0.65
N VAL A 37 -8.53 -1.17 -0.25
CA VAL A 37 -7.07 -0.95 -0.35
C VAL A 37 -6.45 -0.99 1.04
N LEU A 38 -5.46 -1.87 1.19
CA LEU A 38 -4.53 -1.91 2.31
C LEU A 38 -3.26 -1.17 1.88
N PHE A 39 -2.73 -0.28 2.71
CA PHE A 39 -1.49 0.43 2.43
C PHE A 39 -0.34 -0.12 3.26
N SER A 40 0.84 -0.24 2.65
CA SER A 40 2.09 -0.36 3.40
C SER A 40 3.04 0.77 3.02
N VAL A 41 3.58 1.43 4.03
CA VAL A 41 4.47 2.59 3.88
C VAL A 41 5.77 2.37 4.62
N ARG A 42 6.85 2.97 4.13
CA ARG A 42 8.19 2.75 4.69
C ARG A 42 8.35 3.22 6.14
N SER A 43 7.59 4.24 6.58
CA SER A 43 7.82 4.85 7.90
C SER A 43 6.57 5.48 8.49
N GLU A 44 6.59 5.69 9.81
CA GLU A 44 5.54 6.42 10.56
C GLU A 44 5.27 7.81 10.00
N LYS A 45 6.31 8.50 9.50
CA LYS A 45 6.13 9.78 8.80
C LYS A 45 5.22 9.63 7.58
N ARG A 46 5.47 8.63 6.74
CA ARG A 46 4.64 8.36 5.54
C ARG A 46 3.23 7.94 5.92
N LYS A 47 3.07 7.19 7.02
CA LYS A 47 1.75 6.82 7.55
C LYS A 47 0.94 8.05 7.96
N ASN A 48 1.54 8.96 8.71
CA ASN A 48 0.89 10.21 9.09
C ASN A 48 0.54 11.09 7.88
N GLU A 49 1.44 11.18 6.91
CA GLU A 49 1.17 11.87 5.64
C GLU A 49 0.00 11.23 4.89
N LEU A 50 -0.08 9.90 4.81
CA LEU A 50 -1.19 9.19 4.18
C LEU A 50 -2.51 9.41 4.94
N LEU A 51 -2.52 9.25 6.26
CA LEU A 51 -3.70 9.43 7.10
C LEU A 51 -4.23 10.86 7.10
N SER A 52 -3.38 11.86 6.86
CA SER A 52 -3.83 13.25 6.65
C SER A 52 -4.70 13.41 5.38
N LEU A 53 -4.53 12.52 4.40
CA LEU A 53 -5.27 12.51 3.14
C LEU A 53 -6.44 11.53 3.17
N LEU A 54 -6.23 10.37 3.79
CA LEU A 54 -7.20 9.30 3.94
C LEU A 54 -7.26 8.87 5.42
N PRO A 55 -8.03 9.57 6.26
CA PRO A 55 -8.06 9.33 7.71
C PRO A 55 -8.50 7.91 8.13
N LYS A 56 -9.18 7.19 7.23
CA LYS A 56 -9.67 5.83 7.45
C LYS A 56 -8.85 4.77 6.70
N ALA A 57 -7.72 5.14 6.09
CA ALA A 57 -6.89 4.19 5.38
C ALA A 57 -6.25 3.20 6.34
N GLU A 58 -6.48 1.91 6.08
CA GLU A 58 -5.80 0.83 6.78
C GLU A 58 -4.35 0.79 6.31
N THR A 59 -3.42 1.11 7.22
CA THR A 59 -2.03 1.41 6.88
C THR A 59 -1.06 0.72 7.83
N PHE A 60 -0.14 -0.04 7.26
CA PHE A 60 0.95 -0.74 7.93
C PHE A 60 2.28 -0.02 7.67
N VAL A 61 3.24 -0.17 8.59
CA VAL A 61 4.61 0.35 8.42
C VAL A 61 5.54 -0.83 8.20
N CYS A 62 6.28 -0.80 7.10
CA CYS A 62 7.26 -1.83 6.76
C CYS A 62 8.38 -1.20 5.93
N ASP A 63 9.61 -1.27 6.45
CA ASP A 63 10.81 -1.09 5.64
C ASP A 63 11.15 -2.40 4.92
N PHE A 64 11.02 -2.39 3.59
CA PHE A 64 11.28 -3.56 2.73
C PHE A 64 12.78 -3.92 2.63
N GLU A 65 13.68 -3.13 3.22
CA GLU A 65 15.07 -3.54 3.44
C GLU A 65 15.21 -4.52 4.63
N ASN A 66 14.21 -4.59 5.51
CA ASN A 66 14.20 -5.43 6.71
C ASN A 66 13.31 -6.67 6.56
N ASN A 67 13.92 -7.84 6.43
CA ASN A 67 13.20 -9.12 6.29
C ASN A 67 12.22 -9.42 7.44
N GLN A 68 12.54 -9.02 8.67
CA GLN A 68 11.65 -9.28 9.81
C GLN A 68 10.36 -8.46 9.72
N GLU A 69 10.46 -7.21 9.27
CA GLU A 69 9.28 -6.35 9.07
C GLU A 69 8.39 -6.87 7.95
N ILE A 70 8.98 -7.46 6.90
CA ILE A 70 8.20 -8.10 5.82
C ILE A 70 7.40 -9.29 6.34
N GLN A 71 7.99 -10.12 7.21
CA GLN A 71 7.27 -11.24 7.84
C GLN A 71 6.12 -10.74 8.72
N ASN A 72 6.37 -9.73 9.55
CA ASN A 72 5.35 -9.13 10.41
C ASN A 72 4.22 -8.52 9.57
N LEU A 73 4.53 -7.83 8.47
CA LEU A 73 3.54 -7.28 7.55
C LEU A 73 2.63 -8.38 6.98
N ALA A 74 3.18 -9.54 6.62
CA ALA A 74 2.38 -10.66 6.12
C ALA A 74 1.40 -11.17 7.18
N GLU A 75 1.82 -11.24 8.45
CA GLU A 75 0.95 -11.62 9.57
C GLU A 75 -0.17 -10.59 9.80
N GLU A 76 0.16 -9.29 9.80
CA GLU A 76 -0.80 -8.20 9.95
C GLU A 76 -1.85 -8.21 8.82
N ILE A 77 -1.45 -8.45 7.57
CA ILE A 77 -2.36 -8.55 6.43
C ILE A 77 -3.29 -9.77 6.57
N ASN A 78 -2.78 -10.92 7.01
CA ASN A 78 -3.58 -12.12 7.25
C ASN A 78 -4.62 -11.91 8.35
N GLN A 79 -4.35 -11.03 9.32
CA GLN A 79 -5.32 -10.65 10.35
C GLN A 79 -6.36 -9.65 9.82
N SER A 80 -5.97 -8.78 8.89
CA SER A 80 -6.83 -7.74 8.31
C SER A 80 -7.82 -8.25 7.26
N CYS A 81 -7.44 -9.27 6.48
CA CYS A 81 -8.26 -9.82 5.41
C CYS A 81 -8.04 -11.33 5.23
N LYS A 82 -9.08 -12.03 4.76
CA LYS A 82 -9.01 -13.48 4.49
C LYS A 82 -8.30 -13.80 3.17
N GLU A 83 -8.41 -12.92 2.19
CA GLU A 83 -7.89 -13.10 0.85
C GLU A 83 -7.36 -11.78 0.33
N LEU A 84 -6.16 -11.81 -0.24
CA LEU A 84 -5.55 -10.70 -0.95
C LEU A 84 -5.62 -10.98 -2.46
N ASN A 85 -6.36 -10.15 -3.19
CA ASN A 85 -6.59 -10.34 -4.62
C ASN A 85 -5.47 -9.76 -5.50
N GLY A 86 -4.55 -8.99 -4.93
CA GLY A 86 -3.38 -8.51 -5.64
C GLY A 86 -2.49 -7.57 -4.84
N ILE A 87 -1.31 -7.28 -5.38
CA ILE A 87 -0.32 -6.39 -4.80
C ILE A 87 0.16 -5.41 -5.87
N LEU A 88 0.20 -4.12 -5.54
CA LEU A 88 0.95 -3.12 -6.29
C LEU A 88 2.29 -2.87 -5.59
N HIS A 89 3.39 -3.28 -6.23
CA HIS A 89 4.74 -2.94 -5.81
C HIS A 89 5.24 -1.68 -6.53
N SER A 90 5.17 -0.53 -5.88
CA SER A 90 5.60 0.77 -6.43
C SER A 90 6.79 1.35 -5.66
N ILE A 91 7.80 0.51 -5.39
CA ILE A 91 9.01 0.87 -4.63
C ILE A 91 10.23 0.70 -5.54
N ALA A 92 11.14 1.66 -5.51
CA ALA A 92 12.46 1.56 -6.11
C ALA A 92 13.42 2.49 -5.35
N PHE A 93 14.66 2.05 -5.19
CA PHE A 93 15.73 2.84 -4.61
C PHE A 93 17.06 2.41 -5.22
N ALA A 94 17.95 3.37 -5.45
CA ALA A 94 19.32 3.14 -5.87
C ALA A 94 20.21 4.13 -5.13
N ASN A 95 21.33 3.65 -4.59
CA ASN A 95 22.32 4.52 -4.00
C ASN A 95 23.30 4.97 -5.09
N TYR A 96 23.29 6.28 -5.40
CA TYR A 96 24.16 6.86 -6.43
C TYR A 96 25.54 7.26 -5.91
N SER A 97 25.87 7.02 -4.63
CA SER A 97 27.18 7.39 -4.07
C SER A 97 28.36 6.60 -4.66
N GLU A 98 28.09 5.52 -5.39
CA GLU A 98 29.10 4.65 -6.01
C GLU A 98 29.05 4.69 -7.56
N GLY A 99 28.29 5.62 -8.14
CA GLY A 99 28.07 5.75 -9.60
C GLY A 99 28.79 6.92 -10.25
#